data_AF-A0A0S8JH93-F1
#
_entry.id   AF-A0A0S8JH93-F1
#
_cell.length_a   1.000
_cell.length_b   1.000
_cell.length_c   1.000
_cell.angle_alpha   90.00
_cell.angle_beta   90.00
_cell.angle_gamma   90.00
#
_symmetry.space_group_name_H-M   'P 1'
#
loop_
_entity.id
_entity.type
_entity.pdbx_description
1 polymer ?
#
loop_
_entity_poly.entity_id
_entity_poly.type
_entity_poly.pdbx_seq_one_letter_code
_entity_poly.pdbx_strand_id
1 'polypeptide(L)'
;MEWHAGFGTDRGDHVHEGWQTSDGGYIGIGQNEERHGKKSNLLVVKTDSNANQEWIKEIGTRKRWDFGICVREIKDGFIIGGGIHNPFSGKQERGLAKL
;
A
#
# COMPACT_ATOMS: atom_id res chain seq x y z
N MET A 1 -7.56 -0.01 22.84
CA MET A 1 -7.74 -0.46 21.45
C MET A 1 -9.24 -0.56 21.23
N GLU A 2 -9.79 0.24 20.33
CA GLU A 2 -11.25 0.28 20.08
C GLU A 2 -11.68 -0.73 19.01
N TRP A 3 -10.82 -0.97 18.00
CA TRP A 3 -11.01 -2.03 17.02
C TRP A 3 -9.66 -2.51 16.48
N HIS A 4 -9.69 -3.67 15.83
CA HIS A 4 -8.60 -4.23 15.05
C HIS A 4 -9.20 -4.86 13.80
N ALA A 5 -8.65 -4.51 12.63
CA ALA A 5 -8.92 -5.17 11.37
C ALA A 5 -7.56 -5.49 10.73
N GLY A 6 -7.36 -6.74 10.36
CA GLY A 6 -6.13 -7.23 9.73
C GLY A 6 -6.41 -7.67 8.31
N PHE A 7 -5.70 -7.09 7.35
CA PHE A 7 -5.75 -7.46 5.94
C PHE A 7 -4.34 -7.78 5.50
N GLY A 8 -4.14 -8.99 5.00
CA GLY A 8 -2.81 -9.46 4.64
C GLY A 8 -2.86 -10.87 4.08
N THR A 9 -1.67 -11.41 3.88
CA THR A 9 -1.39 -12.76 3.42
C THR A 9 -0.74 -13.56 4.55
N ASP A 10 -0.51 -14.85 4.32
CA ASP A 10 0.25 -15.69 5.27
C ASP A 10 1.76 -15.34 5.32
N ARG A 11 2.16 -14.21 4.71
CA ARG A 11 3.53 -13.75 4.52
C ARG A 11 3.55 -12.28 4.92
N GLY A 12 4.56 -11.85 5.66
CA GLY A 12 4.55 -10.58 6.41
C GLY A 12 4.01 -9.39 5.59
N ASP A 13 2.98 -8.73 6.08
CA ASP A 13 2.50 -7.46 5.52
C ASP A 13 2.86 -6.35 6.49
N HIS A 14 3.44 -5.28 5.95
CA HIS A 14 3.90 -4.15 6.74
C HIS A 14 3.24 -2.88 6.23
N VAL A 15 2.47 -2.23 7.10
CA VAL A 15 1.97 -0.86 6.88
C VAL A 15 3.00 0.12 7.42
N HIS A 16 3.33 1.14 6.64
CA HIS A 16 4.30 2.18 6.99
C HIS A 16 3.62 3.50 7.37
N GLU A 17 2.51 3.84 6.71
CA GLU A 17 1.72 5.04 7.01
C GLU A 17 0.23 4.73 6.86
N GLY A 18 -0.60 5.43 7.63
CA GLY A 18 -2.04 5.42 7.44
C GLY A 18 -2.71 6.68 7.98
N TRP A 19 -3.89 6.98 7.45
CA TRP A 19 -4.67 8.18 7.76
C TRP A 19 -6.17 7.86 7.76
N GLN A 20 -6.94 8.60 8.54
CA GLN A 20 -8.38 8.68 8.32
C GLN A 20 -8.65 9.47 7.02
N THR A 21 -9.63 9.05 6.24
CA THR A 21 -10.05 9.70 4.99
C THR A 21 -11.28 10.58 5.22
N SER A 22 -11.55 11.48 4.27
CA SER A 22 -12.60 12.50 4.36
C SER A 22 -14.02 11.91 4.40
N ASP A 23 -14.19 10.69 3.89
CA ASP A 23 -15.41 9.89 3.97
C ASP A 23 -15.60 9.17 5.34
N GLY A 24 -14.66 9.36 6.27
CA GLY A 24 -14.67 8.75 7.59
C GLY A 24 -14.02 7.36 7.67
N GLY A 25 -13.60 6.79 6.54
CA GLY A 25 -12.84 5.54 6.46
C GLY A 25 -11.34 5.71 6.77
N TYR A 26 -10.56 4.70 6.41
CA TYR A 26 -9.11 4.68 6.68
C TYR A 26 -8.30 4.18 5.49
N ILE A 27 -7.19 4.85 5.21
CA ILE A 27 -6.23 4.46 4.18
C ILE A 27 -4.91 4.04 4.85
N GLY A 28 -4.34 2.94 4.38
CA GLY A 28 -3.02 2.46 4.79
C GLY A 28 -2.16 2.16 3.58
N ILE A 29 -0.85 2.39 3.71
CA ILE A 29 0.14 2.08 2.68
C ILE A 29 1.34 1.35 3.28
N GLY A 30 1.92 0.45 2.51
CA GLY A 30 3.18 -0.20 2.84
C GLY A 30 3.57 -1.23 1.80
N GLN A 31 3.82 -2.47 2.21
CA GLN A 31 4.28 -3.54 1.34
C GLN A 31 3.75 -4.91 1.77
N ASN A 32 3.49 -5.78 0.79
CA ASN A 32 3.25 -7.20 1.04
C ASN A 32 4.54 -8.00 0.81
N GLU A 33 4.82 -9.00 1.64
CA GLU A 33 6.01 -9.84 1.47
C GLU A 33 5.70 -11.09 0.65
N GLU A 34 6.57 -11.45 -0.30
CA GLU A 34 6.50 -12.75 -0.97
C GLU A 34 7.20 -13.85 -0.15
N ARG A 35 7.04 -15.13 -0.56
CA ARG A 35 7.66 -16.27 0.13
C ARG A 35 9.17 -16.02 0.19
N HIS A 36 9.74 -16.12 1.39
CA HIS A 36 11.18 -16.00 1.64
C HIS A 36 11.77 -14.58 1.59
N GLY A 37 10.97 -13.51 1.71
CA GLY A 37 11.47 -12.14 1.94
C GLY A 37 12.24 -11.49 0.79
N LYS A 38 12.26 -12.13 -0.38
CA LYS A 38 13.09 -11.67 -1.51
C LYS A 38 12.41 -10.65 -2.40
N LYS A 39 11.09 -10.43 -2.26
CA LYS A 39 10.29 -9.58 -3.15
C LYS A 39 9.05 -9.05 -2.44
N SER A 40 8.59 -7.88 -2.84
CA SER A 40 7.39 -7.24 -2.29
C SER A 40 6.69 -6.41 -3.35
N ASN A 41 5.36 -6.30 -3.27
CA ASN A 41 4.63 -5.23 -3.95
C ASN A 41 4.35 -4.10 -2.95
N LEU A 42 4.23 -2.87 -3.46
CA LEU A 42 3.61 -1.79 -2.72
C LEU A 42 2.14 -2.15 -2.47
N LEU A 43 1.71 -2.06 -1.21
CA LEU A 43 0.36 -2.38 -0.78
C LEU A 43 -0.36 -1.09 -0.39
N VAL A 44 -1.60 -0.90 -0.84
CA VAL A 44 -2.51 0.15 -0.37
C VAL A 44 -3.85 -0.48 0.01
N VAL A 45 -4.33 -0.20 1.22
CA VAL A 45 -5.58 -0.72 1.77
C VAL A 45 -6.49 0.44 2.13
N LYS A 46 -7.73 0.43 1.63
CA LYS A 46 -8.78 1.36 2.06
C LYS A 46 -9.89 0.60 2.77
N THR A 47 -10.37 1.15 3.86
CA THR A 47 -11.55 0.67 4.59
C THR A 47 -12.61 1.74 4.69
N ASP A 48 -13.84 1.30 4.99
CA ASP A 48 -14.91 2.16 5.48
C ASP A 48 -14.64 2.60 6.94
N SER A 49 -15.58 3.36 7.51
CA SER A 49 -15.49 3.85 8.89
C SER A 49 -15.58 2.77 9.97
N ASN A 50 -16.07 1.57 9.61
CA ASN A 50 -16.19 0.41 10.50
C ASN A 50 -15.00 -0.56 10.33
N ALA A 51 -13.96 -0.12 9.62
CA ALA A 51 -12.80 -0.92 9.26
C ALA A 51 -13.11 -2.14 8.39
N ASN A 52 -14.21 -2.13 7.63
CA ASN A 52 -14.43 -3.13 6.58
C ASN A 52 -13.63 -2.74 5.33
N GLN A 53 -12.99 -3.70 4.70
CA GLN A 53 -12.23 -3.47 3.46
C GLN A 53 -13.15 -2.96 2.34
N GLU A 54 -12.82 -1.80 1.79
CA GLU A 54 -13.42 -1.32 0.54
C GLU A 54 -12.61 -1.82 -0.65
N TRP A 55 -11.28 -1.67 -0.61
CA TRP A 55 -10.39 -2.17 -1.64
C TRP A 55 -8.96 -2.35 -1.17
N ILE A 56 -8.23 -3.18 -1.93
CA ILE A 56 -6.79 -3.37 -1.81
C ILE A 56 -6.17 -3.20 -3.19
N LYS A 57 -5.09 -2.41 -3.27
CA LYS A 57 -4.25 -2.30 -4.46
C LYS A 57 -2.86 -2.81 -4.17
N GLU A 58 -2.40 -3.74 -4.98
CA GLU A 58 -1.00 -4.14 -5.04
C GLU A 58 -0.36 -3.53 -6.29
N ILE A 59 0.73 -2.79 -6.11
CA ILE A 59 1.42 -2.07 -7.17
C ILE A 59 2.86 -2.55 -7.21
N GLY A 60 3.26 -3.04 -8.38
CA GLY A 60 4.57 -3.67 -8.56
C GLY A 60 4.48 -4.91 -9.42
N THR A 61 5.60 -5.61 -9.52
CA THR A 61 5.71 -6.79 -10.40
C THR A 61 6.06 -8.07 -9.66
N ARG A 62 6.24 -8.02 -8.33
CA ARG A 62 6.82 -9.12 -7.54
C ARG A 62 8.10 -9.67 -8.15
N LYS A 63 8.90 -8.82 -8.82
CA LYS A 63 10.24 -9.16 -9.33
C LYS A 63 11.34 -8.49 -8.52
N ARG A 64 11.02 -7.40 -7.82
CA ARG A 64 11.91 -6.61 -6.96
C ARG A 64 11.17 -6.25 -5.67
N TRP A 65 11.84 -5.50 -4.79
CA TRP A 65 11.21 -4.90 -3.63
C TRP A 65 10.50 -3.62 -4.06
N ASP A 66 9.19 -3.67 -4.11
CA ASP A 66 8.35 -2.48 -4.21
C ASP A 66 7.76 -2.20 -2.83
N PHE A 67 7.74 -0.93 -2.44
CA PHE A 67 7.26 -0.53 -1.12
C PHE A 67 6.69 0.87 -1.13
N GLY A 68 5.59 1.05 -0.42
CA GLY A 68 4.99 2.35 -0.21
C GLY A 68 5.50 2.97 1.08
N ILE A 69 5.73 4.27 1.08
CA ILE A 69 6.17 5.03 2.25
C ILE A 69 5.09 5.99 2.69
N CYS A 70 4.42 6.65 1.74
CA CYS A 70 3.44 7.67 2.07
C CYS A 70 2.19 7.64 1.21
N VAL A 71 1.08 8.07 1.80
CA VAL A 71 -0.23 8.21 1.17
C VAL A 71 -0.92 9.49 1.65
N ARG A 72 -1.54 10.21 0.73
CA ARG A 72 -2.32 11.40 1.04
C ARG A 72 -3.58 11.45 0.19
N GLU A 73 -4.71 11.63 0.84
CA GLU A 73 -5.96 11.92 0.17
C GLU A 73 -5.90 13.30 -0.51
N ILE A 74 -6.43 13.38 -1.71
CA ILE A 74 -6.62 14.60 -2.48
C ILE A 74 -8.07 14.65 -2.95
N LYS A 75 -8.52 15.81 -3.45
CA LYS A 75 -9.91 16.03 -3.86
C LYS A 75 -10.48 14.93 -4.77
N ASP A 76 -9.65 14.37 -5.65
CA ASP A 76 -10.06 13.38 -6.65
C ASP A 76 -9.21 12.09 -6.58
N GLY A 77 -8.96 11.58 -5.38
CA GLY A 77 -8.27 10.29 -5.17
C GLY A 77 -7.14 10.35 -4.15
N PHE A 78 -6.06 9.61 -4.39
CA PHE A 78 -4.92 9.56 -3.47
C PHE A 78 -3.59 9.78 -4.20
N ILE A 79 -2.65 10.44 -3.56
CA ILE A 79 -1.25 10.46 -3.97
C ILE A 79 -0.48 9.51 -3.08
N ILE A 80 0.32 8.63 -3.69
CA ILE A 80 1.19 7.69 -2.99
C ILE A 80 2.64 7.87 -3.42
N GLY A 81 3.57 7.61 -2.50
CA GLY A 81 5.01 7.66 -2.75
C GLY A 81 5.72 6.43 -2.20
N GLY A 82 6.81 6.03 -2.86
CA GLY A 82 7.56 4.83 -2.48
C GLY A 82 8.69 4.45 -3.43
N GLY A 83 9.17 3.22 -3.29
CA GLY A 83 10.06 2.57 -4.26
C GLY A 83 9.24 1.67 -5.18
N ILE A 84 9.25 1.93 -6.49
CA ILE A 84 8.50 1.15 -7.48
C ILE A 84 9.44 0.69 -8.58
N HIS A 85 9.36 -0.59 -8.93
CA HIS A 85 10.12 -1.21 -9.99
C HIS A 85 9.58 -0.78 -11.35
N ASN A 86 10.48 -0.23 -12.16
CA ASN A 86 10.20 0.06 -13.54
C ASN A 86 10.57 -1.17 -14.40
N PRO A 87 9.59 -1.82 -15.05
CA PRO A 87 9.84 -3.04 -15.82
C PRO A 87 10.66 -2.79 -17.09
N PHE A 88 10.71 -1.55 -17.59
CA PHE A 88 11.48 -1.19 -18.78
C PHE A 88 12.94 -0.94 -18.44
N SER A 89 13.22 -0.25 -17.33
CA SER A 89 14.59 0.03 -16.89
C SER A 89 15.20 -1.12 -16.09
N GLY A 90 14.37 -2.02 -15.55
CA GLY A 90 14.79 -3.13 -14.69
C GLY A 90 15.27 -2.67 -13.30
N LYS A 91 15.11 -1.38 -12.97
CA LYS A 91 15.58 -0.77 -11.71
C LYS A 91 14.40 -0.42 -10.82
N GLN A 92 14.69 -0.25 -9.54
CA GLN A 92 13.77 0.42 -8.62
C GLN A 92 13.93 1.93 -8.80
N GLU A 93 12.82 2.64 -8.90
CA GLU A 93 12.77 4.08 -9.04
C GLU A 93 12.01 4.68 -7.85
N ARG A 94 12.34 5.95 -7.54
CA ARG A 94 11.57 6.73 -6.58
C ARG A 94 10.24 7.08 -7.26
N GLY A 95 9.18 6.44 -6.82
CA GLY A 95 7.86 6.52 -7.45
C GLY A 95 6.94 7.48 -6.73
N LEU A 96 6.18 8.24 -7.51
CA LEU A 96 5.00 8.98 -7.09
C LEU A 96 3.86 8.59 -8.02
N ALA A 97 2.71 8.20 -7.47
CA ALA A 97 1.55 7.80 -8.27
C ALA A 97 0.26 8.43 -7.72
N LYS A 98 -0.70 8.67 -8.61
CA LYS A 98 -2.08 9.04 -8.26
C LYS A 98 -2.96 7.80 -8.42
N LEU A 99 -3.78 7.51 -7.41
CA LEU A 99 -4.73 6.39 -7.36
C LEU A 99 -6.17 6.81 -7.54
#